data_AF-A0A966HD53-F1
#
_entry.id   AF-A0A966HD53-F1
#
_cell.length_a   1.000
_cell.length_b   1.000
_cell.length_c   1.000
_cell.angle_alpha   90.00
_cell.angle_beta   90.00
_cell.angle_gamma   90.00
#
_symmetry.space_group_name_H-M   'P 1'
#
loop_
_entity.id
_entity.type
_entity.pdbx_description
1 polymer ?
#
loop_
_entity_poly.entity_id
_entity_poly.type
_entity_poly.pdbx_seq_one_letter_code
_entity_poly.pdbx_strand_id
1 'polypeptide(L)'
;MSNAAKKLSKQVLRSSGRTAANNLAEQLFMKQVKSNPLSGAKHLKNIIMNDSRWLASKGWIKMEQTKILKNGSKVVIHFVYNTITRKTADFKFK
;
A
#
# COMPACT_ATOMS: atom_id res chain seq x y z
N MET A 1 -14.29 -23.74 -33.70
CA MET A 1 -14.81 -23.14 -32.45
C MET A 1 -13.65 -22.53 -31.68
N SER A 2 -13.96 -21.55 -30.83
CA SER A 2 -13.21 -20.32 -30.55
C SER A 2 -11.94 -20.42 -29.68
N ASN A 3 -11.05 -19.47 -29.94
CA ASN A 3 -9.85 -19.04 -29.20
C ASN A 3 -10.14 -18.60 -27.74
N ALA A 4 -10.63 -19.49 -26.89
CA ALA A 4 -10.90 -19.14 -25.48
C ALA A 4 -9.99 -19.88 -24.47
N ALA A 5 -9.00 -20.67 -24.94
CA ALA A 5 -8.22 -21.56 -24.08
C ALA A 5 -6.93 -20.95 -23.47
N LYS A 6 -6.55 -19.71 -23.76
CA LYS A 6 -5.28 -19.14 -23.23
C LYS A 6 -5.34 -17.64 -22.95
N LYS A 7 -6.16 -17.19 -21.98
CA LYS A 7 -5.88 -15.93 -21.23
C LYS A 7 -6.75 -15.72 -19.99
N LEU A 8 -6.76 -16.67 -19.07
CA LEU A 8 -7.15 -16.38 -17.69
C LEU A 8 -5.91 -16.52 -16.79
N SER A 9 -4.83 -15.79 -17.14
CA SER A 9 -3.79 -15.51 -16.17
C SER A 9 -4.39 -14.53 -15.16
N LYS A 10 -4.93 -15.11 -14.09
CA LYS A 10 -5.18 -14.52 -12.79
C LYS A 10 -4.25 -13.31 -12.62
N GLN A 11 -4.78 -12.11 -12.84
CA GLN A 11 -4.05 -10.89 -12.56
C GLN A 11 -3.95 -10.82 -11.05
N VAL A 12 -2.95 -11.52 -10.51
CA VAL A 12 -2.42 -11.27 -9.18
C VAL A 12 -2.22 -9.77 -9.17
N LEU A 13 -3.04 -9.05 -8.40
CA LEU A 13 -2.94 -7.62 -8.17
C LEU A 13 -1.58 -7.36 -7.52
N ARG A 14 -0.50 -7.41 -8.30
CA ARG A 14 0.81 -6.92 -7.91
C ARG A 14 0.59 -5.43 -7.74
N SER A 15 0.45 -4.97 -6.50
CA SER A 15 0.46 -3.55 -6.20
C SER A 15 1.75 -2.98 -6.79
N SER A 16 1.65 -2.05 -7.73
CA SER A 16 2.76 -1.58 -8.57
C SER A 16 3.78 -0.69 -7.84
N GLY A 17 3.81 -0.70 -6.51
CA GLY A 17 4.71 0.10 -5.69
C GLY A 17 6.02 -0.61 -5.37
N ARG A 18 7.10 0.17 -5.25
CA ARG A 18 8.43 -0.31 -4.86
C ARG A 18 8.57 -0.36 -3.34
N THR A 19 9.38 -1.28 -2.83
CA THR A 19 9.71 -1.38 -1.39
C THR A 19 11.07 -0.77 -1.05
N ALA A 20 12.01 -0.79 -1.99
CA ALA A 20 13.33 -0.19 -1.83
C ALA A 20 13.24 1.35 -1.94
N ALA A 21 13.93 2.03 -1.03
CA ALA A 21 14.08 3.48 -1.03
C ALA A 21 15.17 3.89 -2.04
N ASN A 22 14.96 4.99 -2.75
CA ASN A 22 15.93 5.54 -3.71
C ASN A 22 16.89 6.55 -3.05
N ASN A 23 16.57 7.04 -1.86
CA ASN A 23 17.35 8.03 -1.15
C ASN A 23 17.12 7.94 0.38
N LEU A 24 17.96 8.66 1.13
CA LEU A 24 17.89 8.68 2.60
C LEU A 24 16.55 9.22 3.12
N ALA A 25 15.97 10.24 2.47
CA ALA A 25 14.70 10.83 2.91
C ALA A 25 13.55 9.81 2.86
N GLU A 26 13.48 9.03 1.79
CA GLU A 26 12.53 7.92 1.66
C GLU A 26 12.79 6.81 2.66
N GLN A 27 14.06 6.45 2.89
CA GLN A 27 14.44 5.42 3.87
C GLN A 27 14.00 5.83 5.28
N LEU A 28 14.27 7.08 5.68
CA LEU A 28 13.87 7.62 6.97
C LEU A 28 12.35 7.72 7.08
N PHE A 29 11.67 8.16 6.03
CA PHE A 29 10.21 8.25 6.03
C PHE A 29 9.57 6.86 6.14
N MET A 30 10.08 5.85 5.42
CA MET A 30 9.61 4.47 5.56
C MET A 30 9.80 3.92 6.98
N LYS A 31 10.94 4.20 7.63
CA LYS A 31 11.16 3.83 9.04
C LYS A 31 10.15 4.52 9.97
N GLN A 32 9.91 5.83 9.77
CA GLN A 32 8.93 6.60 10.54
C GLN A 32 7.50 6.05 10.35
N VAL A 33 7.10 5.74 9.12
CA VAL A 33 5.78 5.17 8.84
C VAL A 33 5.64 3.80 9.50
N LYS A 34 6.68 2.95 9.47
CA LYS A 34 6.61 1.63 10.11
C LYS A 34 6.55 1.70 11.64
N SER A 35 7.16 2.71 12.27
CA SER A 35 7.15 2.84 13.74
C SER A 35 5.83 3.38 14.27
N ASN A 36 5.15 4.28 13.56
CA ASN A 36 3.81 4.75 13.91
C ASN A 36 2.93 4.91 12.66
N PRO A 37 2.39 3.80 12.11
CA PRO A 37 1.70 3.81 10.83
C PRO A 37 0.47 4.69 10.76
N LEU A 38 -0.24 4.86 11.87
CA LEU A 38 -1.51 5.60 11.90
C LEU A 38 -1.31 7.11 12.05
N SER A 39 -0.14 7.57 12.48
CA SER A 39 0.14 9.00 12.65
C SER A 39 0.14 9.73 11.31
N GLY A 40 -0.87 10.57 11.08
CA GLY A 40 -1.02 11.34 9.84
C GLY A 40 -1.40 10.50 8.61
N ALA A 41 -1.77 9.23 8.80
CA ALA A 41 -2.21 8.39 7.70
C ALA A 41 -3.68 8.64 7.34
N LYS A 42 -4.00 8.52 6.04
CA LYS A 42 -5.33 8.68 5.48
C LYS A 42 -5.83 7.34 4.95
N HIS A 43 -7.08 6.99 5.27
CA HIS A 43 -7.77 5.88 4.64
C HIS A 43 -8.19 6.28 3.21
N LEU A 44 -7.72 5.53 2.22
CA LEU A 44 -8.16 5.67 0.83
C LEU A 44 -9.51 4.96 0.63
N LYS A 45 -10.61 5.64 1.00
CA LYS A 45 -11.98 5.08 1.01
C LYS A 45 -12.49 4.62 -0.37
N ASN A 46 -11.89 5.11 -1.45
CA ASN A 46 -12.21 4.71 -2.82
C ASN A 46 -11.53 3.39 -3.24
N ILE A 47 -10.75 2.75 -2.36
CA ILE A 47 -10.07 1.47 -2.63
C ILE A 47 -10.65 0.40 -1.70
N ILE A 48 -11.37 -0.54 -2.31
CA ILE A 48 -11.85 -1.75 -1.64
C ILE A 48 -10.80 -2.85 -1.80
N MET A 49 -10.41 -3.47 -0.69
CA MET A 49 -9.39 -4.51 -0.70
C MET A 49 -9.96 -5.87 -1.11
N ASN A 50 -9.58 -6.34 -2.30
CA ASN A 50 -10.01 -7.62 -2.88
C ASN A 50 -8.90 -8.70 -2.92
N ASP A 51 -7.70 -8.37 -2.46
CA ASP A 51 -6.60 -9.35 -2.36
C ASP A 51 -6.91 -10.36 -1.26
N SER A 52 -6.81 -11.66 -1.55
CA SER A 52 -7.13 -12.74 -0.61
C SER A 52 -6.30 -12.68 0.69
N ARG A 53 -5.10 -12.09 0.66
CA ARG A 53 -4.23 -11.89 1.82
C ARG A 53 -4.73 -10.75 2.71
N TRP A 54 -5.42 -9.76 2.14
CA TRP A 54 -5.83 -8.53 2.80
C TRP A 54 -7.29 -8.18 2.46
N LEU A 55 -8.23 -9.10 2.64
CA LEU A 55 -9.63 -8.87 2.24
C LEU A 55 -10.33 -7.80 3.09
N ALA A 56 -11.11 -6.94 2.45
CA ALA A 56 -11.93 -5.92 3.12
C ALA A 56 -12.97 -6.54 4.07
N SER A 57 -13.56 -7.67 3.69
CA SER A 57 -14.48 -8.44 4.55
C SER A 57 -13.81 -8.97 5.84
N LYS A 58 -12.48 -9.03 5.86
CA LYS A 58 -11.68 -9.38 7.05
C LYS A 58 -11.11 -8.13 7.76
N GLY A 59 -11.61 -6.94 7.42
CA GLY A 59 -11.25 -5.67 8.07
C GLY A 59 -10.02 -4.96 7.50
N TRP A 60 -9.47 -5.40 6.36
CA TRP A 60 -8.32 -4.73 5.75
C TRP A 60 -8.74 -3.52 4.92
N ILE A 61 -8.05 -2.39 5.13
CA ILE A 61 -8.23 -1.15 4.39
C ILE A 61 -6.90 -0.65 3.81
N LYS A 62 -6.98 0.16 2.76
CA LYS A 62 -5.80 0.81 2.15
C LYS A 62 -5.53 2.14 2.85
N MET A 63 -4.29 2.34 3.27
CA MET A 63 -3.83 3.56 3.95
C MET A 63 -2.73 4.24 3.14
N GLU A 64 -2.66 5.57 3.26
CA GLU A 64 -1.62 6.40 2.68
C GLU A 64 -1.00 7.30 3.75
N GLN A 65 0.32 7.47 3.72
CA GLN A 65 1.01 8.56 4.39
C GLN A 65 1.86 9.33 3.38
N THR A 66 1.83 10.66 3.47
CA THR A 66 2.47 11.55 2.50
C THR A 66 3.36 12.55 3.22
N LYS A 67 4.57 12.78 2.71
CA LYS A 67 5.51 13.78 3.21
C LYS A 67 6.02 14.66 2.08
N ILE A 68 6.00 15.98 2.29
CA ILE A 68 6.65 16.96 1.41
C ILE A 68 8.08 17.17 1.94
N LEU A 69 9.07 17.04 1.06
CA LEU A 69 10.48 17.26 1.37
C LEU A 69 10.84 18.74 1.24
N LYS A 70 12.01 19.14 1.76
CA LYS A 70 12.48 20.53 1.71
C LYS A 70 12.54 21.13 0.30
N ASN A 71 12.81 20.29 -0.70
CA ASN A 71 12.85 20.68 -2.11
C ASN A 71 11.47 20.67 -2.79
N GLY A 72 10.37 20.57 -2.02
CA GLY A 72 9.00 20.53 -2.52
C GLY A 72 8.56 19.18 -3.10
N SER A 73 9.48 18.22 -3.29
CA SER A 73 9.11 16.89 -3.79
C SER A 73 8.30 16.10 -2.76
N LYS A 74 7.44 15.20 -3.25
CA LYS A 74 6.52 14.41 -2.41
C LYS A 74 6.98 12.96 -2.33
N VAL A 75 6.99 12.40 -1.14
CA VAL A 75 7.11 10.95 -0.90
C VAL A 75 5.77 10.43 -0.41
N VAL A 76 5.26 9.38 -1.06
CA VAL A 76 4.00 8.73 -0.71
C VAL A 76 4.29 7.27 -0.34
N ILE A 77 3.78 6.84 0.82
CA ILE A 77 3.81 5.45 1.25
C ILE A 77 2.38 4.94 1.37
N HIS A 78 2.12 3.85 0.66
CA HIS A 78 0.90 3.07 0.81
C HIS A 78 1.17 1.85 1.70
N PHE A 79 0.18 1.47 2.49
CA PHE A 79 0.20 0.23 3.27
C PHE A 79 -1.22 -0.28 3.49
N VAL A 80 -1.36 -1.49 4.00
CA VAL A 80 -2.66 -2.05 4.40
C VAL A 80 -2.73 -2.12 5.92
N TYR A 81 -3.90 -1.84 6.45
CA TYR A 81 -4.18 -1.87 7.88
C TYR A 81 -5.45 -2.66 8.14
N ASN A 82 -5.41 -3.56 9.11
CA ASN A 82 -6.56 -4.31 9.55
C ASN A 82 -7.19 -3.62 10.76
N THR A 83 -8.41 -3.12 10.61
CA THR A 83 -9.11 -2.37 11.66
C THR A 83 -9.53 -3.24 12.85
N ILE A 84 -9.69 -4.55 12.64
CA ILE A 84 -10.08 -5.52 13.66
C ILE A 84 -8.87 -5.95 14.50
N THR A 85 -7.82 -6.42 13.85
CA THR A 85 -6.61 -6.96 14.51
C THR A 85 -5.54 -5.92 14.80
N ARG A 86 -5.72 -4.68 14.34
CA ARG A 86 -4.76 -3.57 14.40
C ARG A 86 -3.42 -3.84 13.69
N LYS A 87 -3.32 -4.91 12.88
CA LYS A 87 -2.10 -5.27 12.14
C LYS A 87 -1.90 -4.38 10.91
N THR A 88 -0.64 -4.14 10.55
CA THR A 88 -0.26 -3.46 9.31
C THR A 88 0.62 -4.37 8.45
N ALA A 89 0.57 -4.17 7.12
CA ALA A 89 1.39 -4.90 6.17
C ALA A 89 1.59 -4.12 4.86
N ASP A 90 2.40 -4.67 3.96
CA ASP A 90 2.54 -4.23 2.56
C ASP A 90 2.93 -2.76 2.34
N PHE A 91 3.84 -2.24 3.17
CA PHE A 91 4.38 -0.89 3.01
C PHE A 91 5.17 -0.73 1.71
N LYS A 92 4.76 0.21 0.86
CA LYS A 92 5.35 0.47 -0.47
C LYS A 92 5.34 1.96 -0.79
N PHE A 93 6.37 2.42 -1.48
CA PHE A 93 6.39 3.73 -2.11
C PHE A 93 5.48 3.72 -3.34
N LYS A 94 4.76 4.83 -3.56
CA LYS A 94 3.83 5.02 -4.68
C LYS A 94 4.29 6.13 -5.63
#